data_AF-A0A816AUB1-F1
#
_entry.id   AF-A0A816AUB1-F1
#
_cell.length_a   1.000
_cell.length_b   1.000
_cell.length_c   1.000
_cell.angle_alpha   90.00
_cell.angle_beta   90.00
_cell.angle_gamma   90.00
#
_symmetry.space_group_name_H-M   'P 1'
#
loop_
_entity.id
_entity.type
_entity.pdbx_description
1 polymer ?
#
loop_
_entity_poly.entity_id
_entity_poly.type
_entity_poly.pdbx_seq_one_letter_code
_entity_poly.pdbx_strand_id
1 'polypeptide(L)'
;MLITSTTGYILAVYGPYLSDSANNDAAIQKDILIHNKGNVLHWINEHDIIVVDRGFRDSTGVMRALGLDVCMPNFLKGRRRLDALEANRSRFISKIRWVVESANGRIKHFQWFNQTIQNSTLPKLSDYLQIACALINAYRAPAVSSFTHDDEIAAQMLACLHEPNTLRIRLNNETLQWTHADALDIVGFPILTIDHIRQITVGT
;
A
#
# COMPACT_ATOMS: atom_id res chain seq x y z
N MET A 1 -12.90 -5.46 -2.68
CA MET A 1 -11.70 -4.94 -3.36
C MET A 1 -11.92 -3.47 -3.68
N LEU A 2 -10.96 -2.61 -3.36
CA LEU A 2 -11.02 -1.17 -3.62
C LEU A 2 -9.97 -0.81 -4.67
N ILE A 3 -10.33 0.03 -5.64
CA ILE A 3 -9.40 0.59 -6.64
C ILE A 3 -9.41 2.10 -6.49
N THR A 4 -8.23 2.69 -6.34
CA THR A 4 -8.05 4.12 -6.13
C THR A 4 -7.06 4.70 -7.12
N SER A 5 -7.25 5.95 -7.54
CA SER A 5 -6.24 6.69 -8.28
C SER A 5 -5.12 7.16 -7.35
N THR A 6 -3.97 7.50 -7.93
CA THR A 6 -2.86 8.17 -7.22
C THR A 6 -3.24 9.55 -6.69
N THR A 7 -4.27 10.17 -7.27
CA THR A 7 -4.83 11.46 -6.82
C THR A 7 -5.77 11.31 -5.62
N GLY A 8 -6.07 10.09 -5.17
CA GLY A 8 -6.87 9.85 -3.97
C GLY A 8 -8.38 9.78 -4.17
N TYR A 9 -8.83 9.56 -5.41
CA TYR A 9 -10.22 9.21 -5.70
C TYR A 9 -10.43 7.70 -5.69
N ILE A 10 -11.60 7.26 -5.26
CA ILE A 10 -12.03 5.87 -5.36
C ILE A 10 -12.61 5.67 -6.76
N LEU A 11 -11.95 4.87 -7.61
CA LEU A 11 -12.40 4.62 -8.98
C LEU A 11 -13.47 3.52 -9.02
N ALA A 12 -13.26 2.46 -8.25
CA ALA A 12 -14.19 1.35 -8.19
C ALA A 12 -14.12 0.63 -6.84
N VAL A 13 -15.24 0.04 -6.45
CA VAL A 13 -15.32 -0.85 -5.31
C VAL A 13 -16.11 -2.09 -5.70
N TYR A 14 -15.57 -3.26 -5.37
CA TYR A 14 -16.17 -4.55 -5.69
C TYR A 14 -16.35 -5.39 -4.44
N GLY A 15 -17.40 -6.20 -4.45
CA GLY A 15 -17.80 -7.05 -3.34
C GLY A 15 -18.96 -6.44 -2.54
N PRO A 16 -19.14 -6.86 -1.29
CA PRO A 16 -18.32 -7.83 -0.55
C PRO A 16 -18.35 -9.22 -1.20
N TYR A 17 -17.29 -10.00 -0.93
CA TYR A 17 -17.16 -11.39 -1.36
C TYR A 17 -17.27 -12.32 -0.15
N LEU A 18 -17.70 -13.56 -0.37
CA LEU A 18 -17.66 -14.58 0.67
C LEU A 18 -16.21 -14.89 1.03
N SER A 19 -15.93 -15.08 2.33
CA SER A 19 -14.60 -15.44 2.81
C SER A 19 -14.36 -16.94 2.66
N ASP A 20 -14.23 -17.40 1.42
CA ASP A 20 -13.92 -18.79 1.06
C ASP A 20 -12.60 -18.90 0.29
N SER A 21 -12.13 -20.14 0.06
CA SER A 21 -10.86 -20.39 -0.63
C SER A 21 -10.87 -20.00 -2.11
N ALA A 22 -12.05 -19.86 -2.72
CA ALA A 22 -12.21 -19.46 -4.12
C ALA A 22 -12.09 -17.94 -4.29
N ASN A 23 -12.45 -17.17 -3.27
CA ASN A 23 -12.50 -15.70 -3.27
C ASN A 23 -11.29 -15.06 -2.58
N ASN A 24 -10.07 -15.51 -2.91
CA ASN A 24 -8.86 -14.79 -2.49
C ASN A 24 -8.64 -13.51 -3.34
N ASP A 25 -7.82 -12.60 -2.83
CA ASP A 25 -7.54 -11.29 -3.46
C ASP A 25 -7.13 -11.41 -4.95
N ALA A 26 -6.24 -12.35 -5.27
CA ALA A 26 -5.77 -12.56 -6.64
C ALA A 26 -6.88 -13.13 -7.55
N ALA A 27 -7.69 -14.07 -7.06
CA ALA A 27 -8.80 -14.64 -7.82
C ALA A 27 -9.88 -13.59 -8.14
N ILE A 28 -10.26 -12.80 -7.12
CA ILE A 28 -11.21 -11.70 -7.27
C ILE A 28 -10.70 -10.68 -8.31
N GLN A 29 -9.43 -10.29 -8.22
CA GLN A 29 -8.87 -9.31 -9.16
C GLN A 29 -8.80 -9.85 -10.58
N LYS A 30 -8.41 -11.13 -10.78
CA LYS A 30 -8.42 -11.76 -12.10
C LYS A 30 -9.80 -11.70 -12.73
N ASP A 31 -10.82 -12.10 -11.98
CA ASP A 31 -12.20 -12.09 -12.44
C ASP A 31 -12.68 -10.68 -12.82
N ILE A 32 -12.31 -9.66 -12.04
CA ILE A 32 -12.63 -8.25 -12.34
C ILE A 32 -11.97 -7.79 -13.65
N LEU A 33 -10.68 -8.09 -13.83
CA LEU A 33 -9.92 -7.66 -15.01
C LEU A 33 -10.32 -8.42 -16.28
N ILE A 34 -10.46 -9.75 -16.20
CA ILE A 34 -10.81 -10.61 -17.34
C ILE A 34 -12.21 -10.28 -17.88
N HIS A 35 -13.18 -10.08 -16.98
CA HIS A 35 -14.57 -9.78 -17.36
C HIS A 35 -14.85 -8.28 -17.48
N ASN A 36 -13.83 -7.42 -17.35
CA ASN A 36 -13.97 -5.97 -17.36
C ASN A 36 -15.13 -5.47 -16.47
N LYS A 37 -15.22 -5.99 -15.25
CA LYS A 37 -16.36 -5.71 -14.37
C LYS A 37 -16.47 -4.21 -14.10
N GLY A 38 -17.66 -3.64 -14.26
CA GLY A 38 -17.88 -2.22 -14.05
C GLY A 38 -17.09 -1.32 -15.02
N ASN A 39 -16.66 -1.84 -16.18
CA ASN A 39 -15.85 -1.13 -17.16
C ASN A 39 -14.53 -0.58 -16.61
N VAL A 40 -13.90 -1.31 -15.67
CA VAL A 40 -12.64 -0.88 -15.04
C VAL A 40 -11.52 -0.62 -16.05
N LEU A 41 -11.48 -1.38 -17.13
CA LEU A 41 -10.46 -1.23 -18.17
C LEU A 41 -10.59 0.09 -18.94
N HIS A 42 -11.73 0.79 -18.85
CA HIS A 42 -11.88 2.14 -19.42
C HIS A 42 -10.96 3.17 -18.74
N TRP A 43 -10.58 2.92 -17.49
CA TRP A 43 -9.73 3.81 -16.69
C TRP A 43 -8.24 3.48 -16.80
N ILE A 44 -7.88 2.53 -17.67
CA ILE A 44 -6.55 1.94 -17.72
C ILE A 44 -6.04 1.98 -19.16
N ASN A 45 -4.80 2.41 -19.34
CA ASN A 45 -4.09 2.41 -20.60
C ASN A 45 -2.87 1.48 -20.54
N GLU A 46 -2.33 1.10 -21.70
CA GLU A 46 -1.04 0.43 -21.77
C GLU A 46 0.04 1.30 -21.12
N HIS A 47 0.96 0.65 -20.41
CA HIS A 47 2.03 1.26 -19.62
C HIS A 47 1.58 2.04 -18.37
N ASP A 48 0.30 1.98 -18.00
CA ASP A 48 -0.12 2.48 -16.69
C ASP A 48 0.52 1.66 -15.57
N ILE A 49 0.95 2.35 -14.51
CA ILE A 49 1.53 1.74 -13.32
C ILE A 49 0.41 1.28 -12.41
N ILE A 50 0.40 -0.02 -12.10
CA ILE A 50 -0.53 -0.59 -11.11
C ILE A 50 0.24 -1.04 -9.86
N VAL A 51 -0.14 -0.46 -8.72
CA VAL A 51 0.45 -0.79 -7.42
C VAL A 51 -0.47 -1.76 -6.69
N VAL A 52 0.04 -2.94 -6.34
CA VAL A 52 -0.74 -3.98 -5.68
C VAL A 52 -0.05 -4.51 -4.43
N ASP A 53 -0.86 -4.97 -3.48
CA ASP A 53 -0.37 -5.68 -2.31
C ASP A 53 0.13 -7.10 -2.66
N ARG A 54 0.87 -7.69 -1.71
CA ARG A 54 1.45 -9.03 -1.87
C ARG A 54 0.44 -10.15 -2.11
N GLY A 55 -0.81 -9.97 -1.67
CA GLY A 55 -1.91 -10.92 -1.87
C GLY A 55 -2.33 -11.07 -3.35
N PHE A 56 -1.95 -10.12 -4.21
CA PHE A 56 -2.27 -10.11 -5.64
C PHE A 56 -1.17 -10.73 -6.51
N ARG A 57 -0.23 -11.49 -5.92
CA ARG A 57 0.89 -12.08 -6.67
C ARG A 57 0.41 -12.90 -7.87
N ASP A 58 -0.59 -13.74 -7.66
CA ASP A 58 -1.00 -14.73 -8.67
C ASP A 58 -1.80 -14.08 -9.81
N SER A 59 -2.26 -12.83 -9.67
CA SER A 59 -2.95 -12.05 -10.70
C SER A 59 -2.03 -11.13 -11.51
N THR A 60 -0.75 -11.01 -11.14
CA THR A 60 0.23 -10.16 -11.84
C THR A 60 0.40 -10.51 -13.32
N GLY A 61 0.28 -11.78 -13.69
CA GLY A 61 0.34 -12.22 -15.09
C GLY A 61 -0.76 -11.61 -15.95
N VAL A 62 -1.99 -11.52 -15.43
CA VAL A 62 -3.12 -10.91 -16.14
C VAL A 62 -2.91 -9.42 -16.32
N MET A 63 -2.45 -8.73 -15.27
CA MET A 63 -2.16 -7.29 -15.34
C MET A 63 -1.10 -6.97 -16.40
N ARG A 64 0.00 -7.75 -16.45
CA ARG A 64 1.05 -7.58 -17.46
C ARG A 64 0.56 -7.90 -18.87
N ALA A 65 -0.33 -8.88 -19.03
CA ALA A 65 -0.94 -9.18 -20.32
C ALA A 65 -1.85 -8.05 -20.84
N LEU A 66 -2.36 -7.21 -19.94
CA LEU A 66 -3.08 -5.98 -20.27
C LEU A 66 -2.14 -4.77 -20.53
N GLY A 67 -0.82 -5.00 -20.56
CA GLY A 67 0.18 -3.95 -20.81
C GLY A 67 0.55 -3.12 -19.57
N LEU A 68 0.19 -3.55 -18.36
CA LEU A 68 0.42 -2.76 -17.14
C LEU A 68 1.78 -3.01 -16.49
N ASP A 69 2.34 -1.93 -15.95
CA ASP A 69 3.57 -1.95 -15.17
C ASP A 69 3.25 -2.27 -13.70
N VAL A 70 3.33 -3.56 -13.39
CA VAL A 70 2.95 -4.09 -12.07
C VAL A 70 4.03 -3.86 -11.02
N CYS A 71 3.70 -3.05 -10.02
CA CYS A 71 4.53 -2.77 -8.86
C CYS A 71 3.96 -3.45 -7.60
N MET A 72 4.76 -4.28 -6.93
CA MET A 72 4.37 -5.02 -5.71
C MET A 72 5.57 -5.14 -4.74
N PRO A 73 5.37 -5.10 -3.41
CA PRO A 73 6.48 -5.21 -2.46
C PRO A 73 7.27 -6.51 -2.64
N ASN A 74 8.58 -6.44 -2.46
CA ASN A 74 9.47 -7.58 -2.64
C ASN A 74 9.20 -8.72 -1.64
N PHE A 75 9.52 -9.94 -2.08
CA PHE A 75 9.41 -11.12 -1.24
C PHE A 75 10.76 -11.59 -0.73
N LEU A 76 10.73 -12.09 0.51
CA LEU A 76 11.88 -12.72 1.12
C LEU A 76 12.32 -14.00 0.38
N LYS A 77 11.39 -14.74 -0.24
CA LYS A 77 11.65 -15.97 -1.01
C LYS A 77 12.55 -16.97 -0.24
N GLY A 78 12.27 -17.17 1.05
CA GLY A 78 13.06 -18.05 1.93
C GLY A 78 14.30 -17.39 2.56
N ARG A 79 14.65 -16.14 2.18
CA ARG A 79 15.68 -15.36 2.87
C ARG A 79 15.16 -14.81 4.19
N ARG A 80 16.06 -14.55 5.15
CA ARG A 80 15.69 -13.92 6.42
C ARG A 80 15.31 -12.44 6.27
N ARG A 81 15.90 -11.73 5.29
CA ARG A 81 15.76 -10.28 5.08
C ARG A 81 15.88 -9.94 3.59
N LEU A 82 15.32 -8.79 3.19
CA LEU A 82 15.52 -8.19 1.86
C LEU A 82 16.93 -7.59 1.76
N ASP A 83 17.44 -7.44 0.53
CA ASP A 83 18.59 -6.56 0.32
C ASP A 83 18.17 -5.07 0.38
N ALA A 84 19.17 -4.17 0.38
CA ALA A 84 18.93 -2.73 0.51
C ALA A 84 18.08 -2.18 -0.64
N LEU A 85 18.41 -2.57 -1.87
CA LEU A 85 17.71 -2.14 -3.08
C LEU A 85 16.24 -2.61 -3.08
N GLU A 86 15.99 -3.88 -2.76
CA GLU A 86 14.65 -4.46 -2.66
C GLU A 86 13.83 -3.81 -1.54
N ALA A 87 14.47 -3.49 -0.41
CA ALA A 87 13.83 -2.77 0.67
C ALA A 87 13.46 -1.34 0.24
N ASN A 88 14.38 -0.62 -0.41
CA ASN A 88 14.15 0.73 -0.93
C ASN A 88 13.02 0.75 -1.98
N ARG A 89 12.99 -0.20 -2.92
CA ARG A 89 11.88 -0.37 -3.87
C ARG A 89 10.54 -0.63 -3.17
N SER A 90 10.56 -1.48 -2.13
CA SER A 90 9.35 -1.76 -1.34
C SER A 90 8.85 -0.54 -0.57
N ARG A 91 9.74 0.39 -0.17
CA ARG A 91 9.37 1.67 0.45
C ARG A 91 8.60 2.57 -0.51
N PHE A 92 9.01 2.68 -1.78
CA PHE A 92 8.25 3.45 -2.79
C PHE A 92 6.82 2.96 -2.91
N ILE A 93 6.66 1.65 -2.98
CA ILE A 93 5.35 1.02 -3.08
C ILE A 93 4.52 1.31 -1.83
N SER A 94 5.13 1.23 -0.65
CA SER A 94 4.45 1.49 0.62
C SER A 94 4.03 2.95 0.75
N LYS A 95 4.84 3.89 0.23
CA LYS A 95 4.54 5.32 0.19
C LYS A 95 3.30 5.61 -0.65
N ILE A 96 3.22 5.02 -1.84
CA ILE A 96 2.08 5.19 -2.76
C ILE A 96 0.83 4.51 -2.21
N ARG A 97 0.98 3.30 -1.65
CA ARG A 97 -0.15 2.49 -1.13
C ARG A 97 -0.96 3.17 -0.03
N TRP A 98 -0.39 4.17 0.66
CA TRP A 98 -1.08 4.96 1.68
C TRP A 98 -2.45 5.49 1.22
N VAL A 99 -2.61 5.81 -0.07
CA VAL A 99 -3.88 6.28 -0.63
C VAL A 99 -5.03 5.28 -0.46
N VAL A 100 -4.74 3.98 -0.62
CA VAL A 100 -5.70 2.89 -0.44
C VAL A 100 -6.06 2.73 1.04
N GLU A 101 -5.06 2.87 1.93
CA GLU A 101 -5.28 2.83 3.38
C GLU A 101 -6.14 3.99 3.86
N SER A 102 -5.89 5.19 3.35
CA SER A 102 -6.68 6.40 3.62
C SER A 102 -8.14 6.23 3.15
N ALA A 103 -8.35 5.72 1.93
CA ALA A 103 -9.69 5.45 1.42
C ALA A 103 -10.43 4.39 2.24
N ASN A 104 -9.75 3.29 2.64
CA ASN A 104 -10.32 2.30 3.55
C ASN A 104 -10.66 2.90 4.92
N GLY A 105 -9.80 3.78 5.47
CA GLY A 105 -10.08 4.50 6.71
C GLY A 105 -11.33 5.38 6.61
N ARG A 106 -11.49 6.09 5.49
CA ARG A 106 -12.68 6.91 5.19
C ARG A 106 -13.97 6.10 5.17
N ILE A 107 -13.95 4.91 4.58
CA ILE A 107 -15.11 4.00 4.60
C ILE A 107 -15.43 3.57 6.04
N LYS A 108 -14.41 3.25 6.86
CA LYS A 108 -14.61 2.85 8.27
C LYS A 108 -15.16 3.96 9.16
N HIS A 109 -15.07 5.23 8.77
CA HIS A 109 -15.69 6.34 9.50
C HIS A 109 -17.22 6.37 9.40
N PHE A 110 -17.80 5.68 8.42
CA PHE A 110 -19.25 5.50 8.36
C PHE A 110 -19.64 4.48 9.44
N GLN A 111 -20.32 4.95 10.50
CA GLN A 111 -20.69 4.13 11.65
C GLN A 111 -21.39 2.83 11.28
N TRP A 112 -22.20 2.85 10.22
CA TRP A 112 -22.91 1.67 9.74
C TRP A 112 -21.99 0.51 9.32
N PHE A 113 -20.82 0.81 8.73
CA PHE A 113 -19.82 -0.22 8.39
C PHE A 113 -18.91 -0.60 9.56
N ASN A 114 -18.94 0.15 10.66
CA ASN A 114 -18.13 -0.09 11.85
C ASN A 114 -18.89 -0.87 12.94
N GLN A 115 -20.02 -1.48 12.60
CA GLN A 115 -20.85 -2.27 13.51
C GLN A 115 -21.20 -3.61 12.88
N THR A 116 -21.76 -4.52 13.68
CA THR A 116 -22.32 -5.77 13.17
C THR A 116 -23.53 -5.47 12.28
N ILE A 117 -23.44 -5.89 11.02
CA ILE A 117 -24.48 -5.68 10.00
C ILE A 117 -25.47 -6.84 10.03
N GLN A 118 -26.77 -6.55 9.91
CA GLN A 118 -27.80 -7.58 9.87
C GLN A 118 -27.76 -8.35 8.54
N ASN A 119 -27.85 -9.68 8.61
CA ASN A 119 -27.79 -10.56 7.42
C ASN A 119 -28.86 -10.25 6.36
N SER A 120 -30.02 -9.70 6.78
CA SER A 120 -31.10 -9.26 5.88
C SER A 120 -30.65 -8.17 4.89
N THR A 121 -29.58 -7.43 5.21
CA THR A 121 -29.05 -6.35 4.38
C THR A 121 -27.93 -6.79 3.43
N LEU A 122 -27.46 -8.04 3.52
CA LEU A 122 -26.41 -8.58 2.65
C LEU A 122 -26.69 -8.39 1.14
N PRO A 123 -27.93 -8.58 0.64
CA PRO A 123 -28.21 -8.37 -0.79
C PRO A 123 -27.94 -6.95 -1.28
N LYS A 124 -28.00 -5.95 -0.38
CA LYS A 124 -27.81 -4.52 -0.69
C LYS A 124 -26.45 -3.98 -0.23
N LEU A 125 -25.63 -4.80 0.41
CA LEU A 125 -24.39 -4.36 1.04
C LEU A 125 -23.39 -3.80 0.01
N SER A 126 -23.36 -4.36 -1.20
CA SER A 126 -22.58 -3.81 -2.33
C SER A 126 -23.02 -2.39 -2.68
N ASP A 127 -24.33 -2.16 -2.83
CA ASP A 127 -24.88 -0.85 -3.19
C ASP A 127 -24.58 0.19 -2.10
N TYR A 128 -24.74 -0.18 -0.82
CA TYR A 128 -24.41 0.72 0.28
C TYR A 128 -22.93 1.10 0.29
N LEU A 129 -22.03 0.15 0.01
CA LEU A 129 -20.61 0.42 -0.08
C LEU A 129 -20.28 1.35 -1.26
N GLN A 130 -20.90 1.13 -2.41
CA GLN A 130 -20.74 2.00 -3.58
C GLN A 130 -21.26 3.42 -3.30
N ILE A 131 -22.42 3.55 -2.65
CA ILE A 131 -22.98 4.85 -2.24
C ILE A 131 -22.03 5.55 -1.27
N ALA A 132 -21.49 4.86 -0.27
CA ALA A 132 -20.54 5.45 0.68
C ALA A 132 -19.27 5.94 -0.03
N CYS A 133 -18.71 5.16 -0.95
CA CYS A 133 -17.57 5.56 -1.77
C CYS A 133 -17.90 6.77 -2.66
N ALA A 134 -19.09 6.82 -3.26
CA ALA A 134 -19.53 7.96 -4.06
C ALA A 134 -19.68 9.24 -3.21
N LEU A 135 -20.23 9.12 -1.99
CA LEU A 135 -20.32 10.23 -1.04
C LEU A 135 -18.93 10.71 -0.59
N ILE A 136 -17.97 9.80 -0.39
CA ILE A 136 -16.58 10.17 -0.10
C ILE A 136 -16.02 11.00 -1.27
N ASN A 137 -16.14 10.52 -2.50
CA ASN A 137 -15.61 11.23 -3.67
C ASN A 137 -16.30 12.59 -3.90
N ALA A 138 -17.60 12.69 -3.63
CA ALA A 138 -18.37 13.91 -3.89
C ALA A 138 -18.15 15.01 -2.85
N TYR A 139 -17.96 14.65 -1.58
CA TYR A 139 -18.01 15.62 -0.47
C TYR A 139 -16.74 15.67 0.39
N ARG A 140 -15.84 14.70 0.29
CA ARG A 140 -14.54 14.75 0.99
C ARG A 140 -13.49 15.26 0.01
N ALA A 141 -12.59 16.11 0.50
CA ALA A 141 -11.37 16.42 -0.24
C ALA A 141 -10.61 15.13 -0.59
N PRO A 142 -9.88 15.07 -1.71
CA PRO A 142 -9.10 13.89 -2.10
C PRO A 142 -8.21 13.37 -0.95
N ALA A 143 -7.96 12.06 -0.93
CA ALA A 143 -7.11 11.46 0.11
C ALA A 143 -5.69 12.04 0.11
N VAL A 144 -5.23 12.45 -1.07
CA VAL A 144 -3.94 13.09 -1.27
C VAL A 144 -4.16 14.59 -1.37
N SER A 145 -3.67 15.33 -0.37
CA SER A 145 -3.33 16.74 -0.55
C SER A 145 -1.88 16.74 -1.02
N SER A 146 -1.61 17.26 -2.22
CA SER A 146 -0.23 17.57 -2.62
C SER A 146 0.40 18.42 -1.53
N PHE A 147 1.39 17.86 -0.83
CA PHE A 147 2.19 18.65 0.07
C PHE A 147 3.25 19.36 -0.76
N THR A 148 3.62 20.57 -0.35
CA THR A 148 4.68 21.38 -1.00
C THR A 148 6.03 20.66 -1.11
N HIS A 149 6.22 19.51 -0.45
CA HIS A 149 7.48 18.77 -0.37
C HIS A 149 7.40 17.33 -0.92
N ASP A 150 6.30 16.92 -1.57
CA ASP A 150 6.19 15.54 -2.08
C ASP A 150 7.23 15.24 -3.16
N ASP A 151 7.51 16.21 -4.04
CA ASP A 151 8.54 16.10 -5.08
C ASP A 151 9.95 16.00 -4.48
N GLU A 152 10.22 16.76 -3.42
CA GLU A 152 11.49 16.70 -2.69
C GLU A 152 11.69 15.34 -2.02
N ILE A 153 10.64 14.81 -1.39
CA ILE A 153 10.66 13.48 -0.80
C ILE A 153 10.88 12.43 -1.88
N ALA A 154 10.19 12.52 -3.01
CA ALA A 154 10.38 11.60 -4.13
C ALA A 154 11.81 11.65 -4.68
N ALA A 155 12.39 12.85 -4.82
CA ALA A 155 13.78 13.03 -5.24
C ALA A 155 14.77 12.43 -4.23
N GLN A 156 14.56 12.64 -2.93
CA GLN A 156 15.38 12.03 -1.87
C GLN A 156 15.29 10.50 -1.90
N MET A 157 14.07 9.98 -2.01
CA MET A 157 13.78 8.55 -2.11
C MET A 157 14.50 7.93 -3.33
N LEU A 158 14.50 8.61 -4.48
CA LEU A 158 15.22 8.19 -5.68
C LEU A 158 16.74 8.24 -5.49
N ALA A 159 17.27 9.30 -4.87
CA ALA A 159 18.69 9.44 -4.57
C ALA A 159 19.19 8.30 -3.65
N CYS A 160 18.37 7.89 -2.68
CA CYS A 160 18.68 6.80 -1.76
C CYS A 160 18.43 5.40 -2.34
N LEU A 161 17.92 5.25 -3.56
CA LEU A 161 17.48 3.94 -4.08
C LEU A 161 18.60 2.89 -4.08
N HIS A 162 19.79 3.31 -4.50
CA HIS A 162 20.96 2.46 -4.65
C HIS A 162 21.93 2.54 -3.46
N GLU A 163 21.58 3.32 -2.44
CA GLU A 163 22.42 3.42 -1.25
C GLU A 163 22.44 2.08 -0.50
N PRO A 164 23.63 1.64 -0.06
CA PRO A 164 23.75 0.40 0.68
C PRO A 164 23.42 0.64 2.15
N ASN A 165 22.81 -0.35 2.79
CA ASN A 165 22.59 -0.32 4.22
C ASN A 165 23.93 -0.34 4.99
N THR A 166 24.40 0.83 5.42
CA THR A 166 25.68 1.02 6.11
C THR A 166 25.76 0.26 7.43
N LEU A 167 24.65 0.20 8.17
CA LEU A 167 24.56 -0.57 9.41
C LEU A 167 24.78 -2.07 9.15
N ARG A 168 24.24 -2.61 8.06
CA ARG A 168 24.45 -4.00 7.65
C ARG A 168 25.90 -4.26 7.27
N ILE A 169 26.53 -3.35 6.52
CA ILE A 169 27.95 -3.46 6.18
C ILE A 169 28.78 -3.53 7.46
N ARG A 170 28.50 -2.64 8.41
CA ARG A 170 29.18 -2.60 9.70
C ARG A 170 28.99 -3.90 10.50
N LEU A 171 27.76 -4.39 10.62
CA LEU A 171 27.44 -5.64 11.33
C LEU A 171 28.10 -6.88 10.71
N ASN A 172 28.37 -6.87 9.41
CA ASN A 172 29.05 -7.97 8.73
C ASN A 172 30.58 -7.91 8.88
N ASN A 173 31.14 -6.71 9.04
CA ASN A 173 32.58 -6.49 9.11
C ASN A 173 33.12 -6.46 10.55
N GLU A 174 32.24 -6.18 11.53
CA GLU A 174 32.61 -6.04 12.94
C GLU A 174 31.95 -7.14 13.78
N THR A 175 32.72 -7.82 14.62
CA THR A 175 32.19 -8.70 15.66
C THR A 175 31.73 -7.83 16.83
N LEU A 176 30.44 -7.51 16.89
CA LEU A 176 29.86 -6.73 17.99
C LEU A 176 29.52 -7.62 19.18
N GLN A 177 29.97 -7.25 20.37
CA GLN A 177 29.46 -7.81 21.62
C GLN A 177 28.19 -7.06 22.03
N TRP A 178 27.06 -7.78 22.02
CA TRP A 178 25.78 -7.26 22.50
C TRP A 178 25.75 -7.37 24.02
N THR A 179 25.66 -6.23 24.70
CA THR A 179 25.44 -6.17 26.15
C THR A 179 24.00 -5.78 26.44
N HIS A 180 23.46 -6.27 27.56
CA HIS A 180 22.19 -5.76 28.07
C HIS A 180 22.36 -4.28 28.41
N ALA A 181 21.41 -3.45 28.02
CA ALA A 181 21.38 -2.02 28.34
C ALA A 181 20.03 -1.71 28.97
N ASP A 182 20.03 -1.16 30.18
CA ASP A 182 18.82 -0.59 30.78
C ASP A 182 18.59 0.83 30.26
N ALA A 183 17.33 1.29 30.24
CA ALA A 183 17.01 2.67 29.88
C ALA A 183 17.71 3.69 30.80
N LEU A 184 17.98 3.31 32.05
CA LEU A 184 18.73 4.12 33.01
C LEU A 184 20.24 4.19 32.71
N ASP A 185 20.78 3.17 32.01
CA ASP A 185 22.21 3.08 31.68
C ASP A 185 22.57 3.83 30.39
N ILE A 186 21.57 4.15 29.55
CA ILE A 186 21.76 4.83 28.27
C ILE A 186 21.65 6.34 28.46
N VAL A 187 22.78 6.98 28.74
CA VAL A 187 22.86 8.45 28.79
C VAL A 187 22.74 9.01 27.37
N GLY A 188 21.70 9.82 27.12
CA GLY A 188 21.54 10.57 25.87
C GLY A 188 20.94 9.78 24.70
N PHE A 189 19.98 8.87 24.96
CA PHE A 189 19.22 8.24 23.87
C PHE A 189 18.57 9.31 22.98
N PRO A 190 18.71 9.23 21.64
CA PRO A 190 18.27 10.30 20.76
C PRO A 190 16.74 10.48 20.81
N ILE A 191 16.31 11.70 21.13
CA ILE A 191 14.90 12.10 20.99
C ILE A 191 14.70 12.50 19.53
N LEU A 192 14.00 11.65 18.79
CA LEU A 192 13.71 11.89 17.39
C LEU A 192 12.57 12.89 17.25
N THR A 193 12.80 13.96 16.49
CA THR A 193 11.74 14.85 16.05
C THR A 193 10.91 14.16 14.95
N ILE A 194 9.75 14.72 14.63
CA ILE A 194 8.95 14.23 13.50
C ILE A 194 9.74 14.26 12.19
N ASP A 195 10.61 15.25 12.00
CA ASP A 195 11.42 15.36 10.79
C ASP A 195 12.52 14.32 10.75
N HIS A 196 13.14 13.99 11.89
CA HIS A 196 14.05 12.84 11.97
C HIS A 196 13.34 11.53 11.60
N ILE A 197 12.12 11.31 12.10
CA ILE A 197 11.33 10.12 11.77
C ILE A 197 11.02 10.09 10.26
N ARG A 198 10.61 11.22 9.67
CA ARG A 198 10.35 11.32 8.22
C ARG A 198 11.57 10.96 7.39
N GLN A 199 12.74 11.46 7.76
CA GLN A 199 13.99 11.16 7.05
C GLN A 199 14.36 9.67 7.11
N ILE A 200 14.07 8.97 8.21
CA ILE A 200 14.30 7.51 8.29
C ILE A 200 13.38 6.74 7.30
N THR A 201 12.27 7.31 6.86
CA THR A 201 11.34 6.66 5.93
C THR A 201 11.72 6.77 4.46
N VAL A 202 12.67 7.65 4.09
CA VAL A 202 13.01 7.91 2.67
C VAL A 202 13.90 6.83 2.06
N GLY A 203 14.62 6.05 2.88
CA GLY A 203 15.53 5.02 2.39
C GLY A 203 16.81 4.98 3.21
N THR A 204 17.69 4.07 2.82
CA THR A 204 19.02 3.86 3.41
C THR A 204 19.95 3.41 2.33
#